data_AF-A0A4P8RZR4-F1
#
_entry.id   AF-A0A4P8RZR4-F1
#
_cell.length_a   1.000
_cell.length_b   1.000
_cell.length_c   1.000
_cell.angle_alpha   90.00
_cell.angle_beta   90.00
_cell.angle_gamma   90.00
#
_symmetry.space_group_name_H-M   'P 1'
#
loop_
_entity.id
_entity.type
_entity.pdbx_description
1 polymer ?
#
loop_
_entity_poly.entity_id
_entity_poly.type
_entity_poly.pdbx_seq_one_letter_code
_entity_poly.pdbx_strand_id
1 'polypeptide(L)'
;MPIAIIILVLAIVLAVYISRNKATKKKLLIWGVAAIVAIAPLLSWIAGILFGMDEGDGFVGFTVMIYSFVLLEVIGFVLVYLGIFKRMRR
;
A
#
# COMPACT_ATOMS: atom_id res chain seq x y z
N MET A 1 17.06 2.30 3.80
CA MET A 1 16.01 2.88 2.92
C MET A 1 16.05 2.38 1.47
N PRO A 2 17.18 2.32 0.74
CA PRO A 2 17.19 1.98 -0.68
C PRO A 2 16.57 0.61 -1.01
N ILE A 3 16.84 -0.41 -0.18
CA ILE A 3 16.27 -1.76 -0.33
C ILE A 3 14.74 -1.72 -0.24
N ALA A 4 14.18 -1.00 0.75
CA ALA A 4 12.73 -0.88 0.92
C ALA A 4 12.06 -0.21 -0.30
N ILE A 5 12.70 0.81 -0.87
CA ILE A 5 12.23 1.49 -2.09
C ILE A 5 12.25 0.50 -3.27
N ILE A 6 13.33 -0.27 -3.44
CA ILE A 6 13.42 -1.29 -4.50
C ILE A 6 12.30 -2.31 -4.36
N ILE A 7 12.08 -2.85 -3.15
CA ILE A 7 11.02 -3.82 -2.89
C ILE A 7 9.64 -3.20 -3.19
N LEU A 8 9.40 -1.96 -2.76
CA LEU A 8 8.14 -1.26 -3.02
C LEU A 8 7.88 -1.09 -4.53
N VAL A 9 8.90 -0.66 -5.27
CA VAL A 9 8.81 -0.51 -6.74
C VAL A 9 8.53 -1.87 -7.39
N LEU A 10 9.25 -2.92 -6.99
CA LEU A 10 9.02 -4.28 -7.52
C LEU A 10 7.61 -4.78 -7.22
N ALA A 11 7.09 -4.55 -6.01
CA ALA A 11 5.74 -4.93 -5.63
C ALA A 11 4.69 -4.20 -6.49
N ILE A 12 4.88 -2.91 -6.76
CA ILE A 12 4.00 -2.12 -7.62
C ILE A 12 4.07 -2.61 -9.07
N VAL A 13 5.27 -2.82 -9.61
CA VAL A 13 5.46 -3.35 -10.97
C VAL A 13 4.80 -4.71 -11.13
N LEU A 14 4.95 -5.58 -10.13
CA LEU A 14 4.32 -6.90 -10.10
C LEU A 14 2.79 -6.78 -10.04
N ALA A 15 2.24 -5.92 -9.18
CA ALA A 15 0.80 -5.68 -9.10
C ALA A 15 0.24 -5.17 -10.43
N VAL A 16 0.94 -4.22 -11.08
CA VAL A 16 0.60 -3.73 -12.42
C VAL A 16 0.60 -4.89 -13.41
N TYR A 17 1.68 -5.67 -13.48
CA TYR A 17 1.81 -6.80 -14.41
C TYR A 17 0.69 -7.82 -14.24
N ILE A 18 0.40 -8.25 -13.00
CA ILE A 18 -0.65 -9.24 -12.70
C ILE A 18 -2.04 -8.67 -12.99
N SER A 19 -2.26 -7.36 -12.80
CA SER A 19 -3.55 -6.71 -13.02
C SER A 19 -3.89 -6.48 -14.51
N ARG A 20 -2.90 -6.57 -15.41
CA ARG A 20 -3.12 -6.40 -16.86
C ARG A 20 -4.13 -7.42 -17.39
N ASN A 21 -5.02 -6.96 -18.25
CA ASN A 21 -6.08 -7.76 -18.89
C ASN A 21 -7.03 -8.49 -17.92
N LYS A 22 -7.02 -8.15 -16.62
CA LYS A 22 -7.97 -8.69 -15.65
C LYS A 22 -9.23 -7.83 -15.62
N ALA A 23 -10.37 -8.48 -15.38
CA ALA A 23 -11.61 -7.78 -15.07
C ALA A 23 -11.42 -6.87 -13.84
N THR A 24 -12.15 -5.76 -13.78
CA THR A 24 -11.98 -4.75 -12.73
C THR A 24 -12.11 -5.34 -11.31
N LYS A 25 -12.92 -6.40 -11.10
CA LYS A 25 -13.01 -7.09 -9.78
C LYS A 25 -11.67 -7.67 -9.35
N LYS A 26 -11.01 -8.38 -10.27
CA LYS A 26 -9.70 -8.98 -10.02
C LYS A 26 -8.63 -7.91 -9.84
N LYS A 27 -8.72 -6.79 -10.58
CA LYS A 27 -7.82 -5.64 -10.37
C LYS A 27 -7.94 -5.10 -8.94
N LEU A 28 -9.17 -4.87 -8.45
CA LEU A 28 -9.40 -4.42 -7.08
C LEU A 28 -8.79 -5.38 -6.05
N LEU A 29 -8.97 -6.69 -6.23
CA LEU A 29 -8.38 -7.68 -5.32
C LEU A 29 -6.85 -7.69 -5.36
N ILE A 30 -6.24 -7.62 -6.56
CA ILE A 30 -4.78 -7.56 -6.71
C ILE A 30 -4.22 -6.31 -6.04
N TRP A 31 -4.81 -5.14 -6.29
CA TRP A 31 -4.36 -3.88 -5.70
C TRP A 31 -4.62 -3.82 -4.20
N GLY A 32 -5.71 -4.41 -3.71
CA GLY A 32 -5.98 -4.51 -2.28
C GLY A 32 -4.96 -5.38 -1.55
N VAL A 33 -4.62 -6.55 -2.10
CA VAL A 33 -3.56 -7.42 -1.54
C VAL A 33 -2.19 -6.73 -1.61
N ALA A 34 -1.86 -6.09 -2.73
CA ALA A 34 -0.62 -5.34 -2.86
C ALA A 34 -0.54 -4.17 -1.85
N ALA A 35 -1.67 -3.51 -1.59
CA ALA A 35 -1.77 -2.45 -0.60
C ALA A 35 -1.45 -2.97 0.82
N ILE A 36 -2.14 -4.04 1.25
CA ILE A 36 -1.98 -4.64 2.59
C ILE A 36 -0.57 -5.21 2.78
N VAL A 37 -0.09 -6.02 1.85
CA VAL A 37 1.13 -6.84 2.07
C VAL A 37 2.41 -6.05 1.84
N ALA A 38 2.39 -5.06 0.95
CA ALA A 38 3.60 -4.38 0.51
C ALA A 38 3.53 -2.86 0.63
N ILE A 39 2.53 -2.21 0.02
CA ILE A 39 2.53 -0.75 -0.09
C ILE A 39 2.37 -0.10 1.28
N ALA A 40 1.39 -0.51 2.07
CA ALA A 40 1.14 0.05 3.40
C ALA A 40 2.36 -0.08 4.33
N PRO A 41 2.95 -1.26 4.58
CA PRO A 41 4.10 -1.37 5.47
C PRO A 41 5.34 -0.64 4.95
N LEU A 42 5.63 -0.70 3.64
CA LEU A 42 6.85 -0.09 3.10
C LEU A 42 6.73 1.43 3.00
N LEU A 43 5.62 1.94 2.48
CA LEU A 43 5.44 3.38 2.26
C LEU A 43 5.30 4.13 3.58
N SER A 44 4.58 3.57 4.55
CA SER A 44 4.45 4.18 5.88
C SER A 44 5.78 4.24 6.63
N TRP A 45 6.59 3.17 6.54
CA TRP A 45 7.92 3.14 7.15
C TRP A 45 8.88 4.15 6.49
N ILE A 46 8.89 4.22 5.15
CA ILE A 46 9.68 5.22 4.42
C ILE A 46 9.26 6.63 4.83
N ALA A 47 7.96 6.92 4.86
CA ALA A 47 7.46 8.23 5.27
C ALA A 47 7.85 8.56 6.72
N GLY A 48 7.67 7.62 7.65
CA GLY A 48 8.04 7.82 9.04
C GLY A 48 9.52 8.14 9.24
N ILE A 49 10.42 7.44 8.53
CA ILE A 49 11.86 7.75 8.61
C ILE A 49 12.16 9.13 8.03
N LEU A 50 11.61 9.47 6.87
CA LEU A 50 11.87 10.76 6.23
C LEU A 50 11.44 11.92 7.13
N PHE A 51 10.21 11.87 7.66
CA PHE A 51 9.70 12.93 8.54
C PHE A 51 10.42 12.96 9.89
N GLY A 52 10.74 11.81 10.49
CA GLY A 52 11.50 11.78 11.74
C GLY A 52 12.93 12.30 11.60
N MET A 53 13.56 12.12 10.42
CA MET A 53 14.88 12.70 10.13
C MET A 53 14.81 14.20 9.87
N ASP A 54 13.79 14.66 9.15
CA ASP A 54 13.60 16.08 8.82
C ASP A 54 13.34 16.93 10.07
N GLU A 55 12.50 16.43 10.98
CA GLU A 55 12.18 17.10 12.25
C GLU A 55 13.20 16.81 13.37
N GLY A 56 14.06 15.80 13.20
CA GLY A 56 14.98 15.35 14.24
C GLY A 56 14.30 14.69 15.45
N ASP A 57 13.02 14.33 15.34
CA ASP A 57 12.21 13.72 16.39
C ASP A 57 11.61 12.37 15.95
N GLY A 58 12.03 11.31 16.63
CA GLY A 58 11.54 9.95 16.40
C GLY A 58 10.04 9.79 16.68
N PHE A 59 9.44 10.60 17.55
CA PHE A 59 8.00 10.58 17.81
C PHE A 59 7.20 11.10 16.62
N VAL A 60 7.69 12.11 15.90
CA VAL A 60 7.05 12.59 14.68
C VAL A 60 7.11 11.51 13.60
N GLY A 61 8.27 10.89 13.40
CA GLY A 61 8.42 9.79 12.45
C GLY A 61 7.52 8.60 12.78
N PHE A 62 7.44 8.21 14.06
CA PHE A 62 6.55 7.15 14.53
C PHE A 62 5.06 7.47 14.29
N THR A 63 4.66 8.70 14.61
CA THR A 63 3.31 9.23 14.37
C THR A 63 2.93 9.11 12.90
N VAL A 64 3.78 9.61 12.01
CA VAL A 64 3.57 9.56 10.56
C VAL A 64 3.45 8.11 10.09
N MET A 65 4.33 7.22 10.57
CA MET A 65 4.29 5.80 10.21
C MET A 65 2.98 5.13 10.62
N ILE A 66 2.52 5.30 11.87
CA ILE A 66 1.29 4.63 12.33
C ILE A 66 0.06 5.13 11.58
N TYR A 67 -0.13 6.45 11.48
CA TYR A 67 -1.33 6.98 10.84
C TYR A 67 -1.37 6.68 9.35
N SER A 68 -0.24 6.76 8.66
CA SER A 68 -0.18 6.38 7.24
C SER A 68 -0.36 4.87 7.04
N PHE A 69 0.22 4.03 7.91
CA PHE A 69 0.02 2.58 7.86
C PHE A 69 -1.46 2.23 7.98
N VAL A 70 -2.13 2.68 9.06
CA VAL A 70 -3.56 2.39 9.29
C VAL A 70 -4.43 2.87 8.13
N LEU A 71 -4.17 4.08 7.62
CA LEU A 71 -4.94 4.63 6.50
C LEU A 71 -4.78 3.80 5.22
N LEU A 72 -3.53 3.43 4.88
CA LEU A 72 -3.25 2.61 3.69
C LEU A 72 -3.80 1.18 3.84
N GLU A 73 -3.74 0.62 5.05
CA GLU A 73 -4.27 -0.71 5.35
C GLU A 73 -5.80 -0.74 5.16
N VAL A 74 -6.51 0.28 5.66
CA VAL A 74 -7.96 0.43 5.47
C VAL A 74 -8.30 0.52 3.99
N ILE A 75 -7.55 1.29 3.20
CA ILE A 75 -7.73 1.35 1.74
C ILE A 75 -7.56 -0.05 1.13
N GLY A 76 -6.53 -0.79 1.54
CA GLY A 76 -6.29 -2.16 1.08
C GLY A 76 -7.47 -3.09 1.38
N PHE A 77 -7.99 -3.08 2.60
CA PHE A 77 -9.17 -3.86 2.97
C PHE A 77 -10.42 -3.47 2.18
N VAL A 78 -10.65 -2.17 1.95
CA VAL A 78 -11.76 -1.70 1.12
C VAL A 78 -11.63 -2.23 -0.31
N LEU A 79 -10.44 -2.20 -0.91
CA LEU A 79 -10.22 -2.71 -2.25
C LEU A 79 -10.47 -4.23 -2.33
N VAL A 80 -9.99 -5.01 -1.36
CA VAL A 80 -10.27 -6.45 -1.27
C VAL A 80 -11.78 -6.70 -1.14
N TYR A 81 -12.45 -5.98 -0.24
CA TYR A 81 -13.89 -6.08 -0.03
C TYR A 81 -14.67 -5.83 -1.33
N LEU A 82 -14.35 -4.75 -2.05
CA LEU A 82 -14.99 -4.44 -3.32
C LEU A 82 -14.65 -5.48 -4.40
N GLY A 83 -13.43 -6.02 -4.41
CA GLY A 83 -13.01 -7.07 -5.32
C GLY A 83 -13.79 -8.39 -5.15
N ILE A 84 -14.14 -8.73 -3.91
CA ILE A 84 -14.89 -9.95 -3.56
C ILE A 84 -16.39 -9.72 -3.73
N PHE A 85 -16.95 -8.74 -3.03
CA PHE A 85 -18.40 -8.66 -2.79
C PHE A 85 -19.14 -7.77 -3.79
N LYS A 86 -18.50 -6.73 -4.34
CA LYS A 86 -19.21 -5.78 -5.23
C LYS A 86 -19.64 -6.48 -6.50
N ARG A 87 -20.95 -6.61 -6.75
CA ARG A 87 -21.45 -6.97 -8.09
C ARG A 87 -21.17 -5.81 -9.02
N MET A 88 -20.20 -6.00 -9.90
CA MET A 88 -19.92 -5.00 -10.92
C MET A 88 -20.84 -5.27 -12.09
N ARG A 89 -21.69 -4.29 -12.37
CA ARG A 89 -22.59 -4.29 -13.53
C ARG A 89 -21.67 -4.38 -14.77
N ARG A 90 -21.90 -5.40 -15.60
CA ARG A 90 -21.13 -5.64 -16.83
C ARG A 90 -21.36 -4.51 -17.82
#